data_AF-A0A392MKN1-F1
#
_entry.id   AF-A0A392MKN1-F1
#
_cell.length_a   1.000
_cell.length_b   1.000
_cell.length_c   1.000
_cell.angle_alpha   90.00
_cell.angle_beta   90.00
_cell.angle_gamma   90.00
#
_symmetry.space_group_name_H-M   'P 1'
#
loop_
_entity.id
_entity.type
_entity.pdbx_description
1 polymer ?
#
loop_
_entity_poly.entity_id
_entity_poly.type
_entity_poly.pdbx_seq_one_letter_code
_entity_poly.pdbx_strand_id
1 'polypeptide(L)'
;GFPDVFITFTCNPTWPEITRELSKKNLKPQDRPDLVSKVFKIKFDELMKDLTKKHVLGKVLAYMYTIEFQKRGLPHAHILIFLHPASKYPTPSDIDKIISAEIPNPQTEQELYSLVKKHMMHGPCGKSRTSSPCMGTGRCSKFFPKKFIEETIVDKDGYPVYRRSSNTHTVEKNGITLDNRDVVPYNKRLLLKYQAHINMEWCNQTTSIKYLFKYIHKGYDRITASVVKTRNQSENDPVVLDEIQQYLDCRYVSPSEACWRIYSYKIHGRKPAVERMFFHLVGENTIYFNDHDRMENILEKPSVTESMFTSWLQANEAYPSARKLTYGQFVTNFTYSKKKKCWTPRKRGFKIGRLIWVPPTTGELFYLRMMLTVVKGPTSYEAIRKVRDTQYFTFRDACFAMGFLGDDKEYIGAIREAHGWGPGYFLRKLFVILLLVGTMNRPCHVFRKTIQWLSDGIL
;
A
#
# COMPACT_ATOMS: atom_id res chain seq x y z
N GLY A 1 5.52 -9.96 -3.79
CA GLY A 1 6.89 -9.73 -3.32
C GLY A 1 7.06 -8.27 -2.97
N PHE A 2 8.27 -7.88 -2.59
CA PHE A 2 8.64 -6.50 -2.35
C PHE A 2 8.78 -5.75 -3.70
N PRO A 3 8.53 -4.42 -3.73
CA PRO A 3 8.91 -3.60 -4.87
C PRO A 3 10.42 -3.54 -5.01
N ASP A 4 10.91 -3.38 -6.24
CA ASP A 4 12.35 -3.34 -6.57
C ASP A 4 12.88 -1.90 -6.61
N VAL A 5 12.04 -0.93 -6.99
CA VAL A 5 12.42 0.50 -7.09
C VAL A 5 11.29 1.38 -6.59
N PHE A 6 11.64 2.41 -5.83
CA PHE A 6 10.76 3.49 -5.41
C PHE A 6 11.20 4.81 -6.07
N ILE A 7 10.27 5.52 -6.68
CA ILE A 7 10.53 6.78 -7.38
C ILE A 7 9.60 7.85 -6.80
N THR A 8 10.16 8.99 -6.43
CA THR A 8 9.39 10.21 -6.14
C THR A 8 9.61 11.19 -7.27
N PHE A 9 8.55 11.62 -7.95
CA PHE A 9 8.60 12.59 -9.04
C PHE A 9 7.80 13.84 -8.68
N THR A 10 8.49 14.95 -8.49
CA THR A 10 7.87 16.23 -8.11
C THR A 10 7.75 17.14 -9.33
N CYS A 11 6.58 17.78 -9.48
CA CYS A 11 6.37 18.77 -10.54
C CYS A 11 7.44 19.86 -10.53
N ASN A 12 8.01 20.17 -11.70
CA ASN A 12 8.90 21.31 -11.86
C ASN A 12 8.09 22.52 -12.37
N PRO A 13 7.89 23.57 -11.56
CA PRO A 13 7.16 24.76 -11.99
C PRO A 13 7.91 25.59 -13.05
N THR A 14 9.19 25.30 -13.27
CA THR A 14 10.05 26.00 -14.25
C THR A 14 10.11 25.29 -15.61
N TRP A 15 9.28 24.27 -15.85
CA TRP A 15 9.20 23.64 -17.16
C TRP A 15 8.83 24.68 -18.24
N PRO A 16 9.45 24.61 -19.45
CA PRO A 16 9.21 25.59 -20.51
C PRO A 16 7.74 25.76 -20.88
N GLU A 17 6.94 24.70 -20.83
CA GLU A 17 5.51 24.74 -21.13
C GLU A 17 4.73 25.59 -20.10
N ILE A 18 5.17 25.60 -18.84
CA ILE A 18 4.57 26.40 -17.78
C ILE A 18 5.08 27.85 -17.89
N THR A 19 6.40 28.05 -17.89
CA THR A 19 6.98 29.40 -17.87
C THR A 19 6.60 30.21 -19.10
N ARG A 20 6.59 29.60 -20.30
CA ARG A 20 6.18 30.29 -21.54
C ARG A 20 4.77 30.87 -21.47
N GLU A 21 3.83 30.19 -20.82
CA GLU A 21 2.45 30.66 -20.70
C GLU A 21 2.25 31.65 -19.56
N LEU A 22 3.00 31.50 -18.47
CA LEU A 22 2.91 32.39 -17.32
C LEU A 22 3.63 33.72 -17.53
N SER A 23 4.81 33.70 -18.17
CA SER A 23 5.61 34.91 -18.42
C SER A 23 4.86 35.91 -19.30
N LYS A 24 4.06 35.44 -20.28
CA LYS A 24 3.20 36.29 -21.12
C LYS A 24 2.19 37.11 -20.32
N LYS A 25 1.82 36.65 -19.12
CA LYS A 25 0.76 37.23 -18.29
C LYS A 25 1.28 37.73 -16.94
N ASN A 26 2.59 37.72 -16.73
CA ASN A 26 3.23 38.03 -15.44
C ASN A 26 2.64 37.26 -14.25
N LEU A 27 2.26 35.99 -14.47
CA LEU A 27 1.67 35.12 -13.45
C LEU A 27 2.71 34.20 -12.81
N LYS A 28 2.43 33.73 -11.60
CA LYS A 28 3.19 32.69 -10.92
C LYS A 28 2.52 31.32 -11.13
N PRO A 29 3.26 30.21 -10.99
CA PRO A 29 2.70 28.86 -11.09
C PRO A 29 1.51 28.61 -10.14
N GLN A 30 1.53 29.27 -8.98
CA GLN A 30 0.48 29.18 -7.97
C GLN A 30 -0.84 29.80 -8.43
N ASP A 31 -0.79 30.74 -9.37
CA ASP A 31 -1.96 31.43 -9.91
C ASP A 31 -2.67 30.60 -10.99
N ARG A 32 -1.99 29.57 -11.54
CA ARG A 32 -2.51 28.67 -12.58
C ARG A 32 -2.31 27.18 -12.20
N PRO A 33 -2.93 26.72 -11.10
CA PRO A 33 -2.84 25.32 -10.66
C PRO A 33 -3.40 24.34 -11.70
N ASP A 34 -4.32 24.81 -12.54
CA ASP A 34 -4.91 24.09 -13.65
C ASP A 34 -3.87 23.72 -14.72
N LEU A 35 -2.99 24.66 -15.08
CA LEU A 35 -1.91 24.48 -16.03
C LEU A 35 -0.83 23.57 -15.46
N VAL A 36 -0.41 23.83 -14.22
CA VAL A 36 0.58 23.02 -13.50
C VAL A 36 0.14 21.56 -13.45
N SER A 37 -1.11 21.30 -13.08
CA SER A 37 -1.67 19.95 -12.99
C SER A 37 -1.69 19.24 -14.35
N LYS A 38 -2.06 19.94 -15.43
CA LYS A 38 -2.05 19.40 -16.81
C LYS A 38 -0.65 19.03 -17.27
N VAL A 39 0.32 19.95 -17.13
CA VAL A 39 1.70 19.70 -17.56
C VAL A 39 2.31 18.56 -16.75
N PHE A 40 2.11 18.55 -15.43
CA PHE A 40 2.56 17.44 -14.60
C PHE A 40 1.96 16.11 -15.04
N LYS A 41 0.65 16.05 -15.33
CA LYS A 41 -0.01 14.83 -15.80
C LYS A 41 0.60 14.31 -17.10
N ILE A 42 0.90 15.19 -18.05
CA ILE A 42 1.54 14.83 -19.32
C ILE A 42 2.94 14.23 -19.07
N LYS A 43 3.77 14.91 -18.28
CA LYS A 43 5.12 14.43 -17.95
C LYS A 43 5.08 13.12 -17.15
N PHE A 44 4.13 12.99 -16.22
CA PHE A 44 3.92 11.78 -15.44
C PHE A 44 3.51 10.59 -16.31
N ASP A 45 2.58 10.79 -17.27
CA ASP A 45 2.18 9.73 -18.19
C ASP A 45 3.34 9.28 -19.08
N GLU A 46 4.17 10.22 -19.54
CA GLU A 46 5.37 9.89 -20.30
C GLU A 46 6.40 9.14 -19.45
N LEU A 47 6.57 9.52 -18.18
CA LEU A 47 7.42 8.78 -17.22
C LEU A 47 6.92 7.35 -17.05
N MET A 48 5.61 7.16 -16.85
CA MET A 48 5.02 5.83 -16.74
C MET A 48 5.18 5.02 -18.02
N LYS A 49 5.12 5.63 -19.22
CA LYS A 49 5.42 4.94 -20.48
C LYS A 49 6.89 4.55 -20.60
N ASP A 50 7.81 5.44 -20.25
CA ASP A 50 9.25 5.14 -20.27
C ASP A 50 9.59 3.95 -19.37
N LEU A 51 9.03 3.95 -18.15
CA LEU A 51 9.23 2.86 -17.18
C LEU A 51 8.58 1.56 -17.66
N THR A 52 7.31 1.61 -18.08
CA THR A 52 6.52 0.38 -18.30
C THR A 52 6.52 -0.17 -19.72
N LYS A 53 6.78 0.68 -20.73
CA LYS A 53 6.72 0.32 -22.15
C LYS A 53 8.08 0.38 -22.83
N LYS A 54 8.89 1.40 -22.52
CA LYS A 54 10.24 1.54 -23.06
C LYS A 54 11.30 0.85 -22.20
N HIS A 55 10.90 0.29 -21.07
CA HIS A 55 11.74 -0.52 -20.19
C HIS A 55 13.04 0.18 -19.79
N VAL A 56 12.97 1.49 -19.50
CA VAL A 56 14.17 2.29 -19.13
C VAL A 56 14.92 1.71 -17.93
N LEU A 57 14.22 1.07 -17.00
CA LEU A 57 14.79 0.37 -15.84
C LEU A 57 14.62 -1.15 -15.96
N GLY A 58 14.45 -1.68 -17.17
CA GLY A 58 14.12 -3.08 -17.43
C GLY A 58 12.62 -3.38 -17.46
N LYS A 59 12.29 -4.68 -17.58
CA LYS A 59 10.92 -5.13 -17.83
C LYS A 59 10.06 -5.03 -16.57
N VAL A 60 9.08 -4.14 -16.57
CA VAL A 60 8.14 -3.95 -15.45
C VAL A 60 7.00 -4.96 -15.51
N LEU A 61 6.86 -5.78 -14.47
CA LEU A 61 5.75 -6.72 -14.29
C LEU A 61 4.54 -6.06 -13.62
N ALA A 62 4.82 -5.24 -12.61
CA ALA A 62 3.79 -4.53 -11.87
C ALA A 62 4.27 -3.15 -11.47
N TYR A 63 3.33 -2.24 -11.28
CA TYR A 63 3.59 -0.93 -10.69
C TYR A 63 2.42 -0.51 -9.80
N MET A 64 2.72 0.39 -8.89
CA MET A 64 1.73 1.12 -8.11
C MET A 64 2.16 2.57 -8.02
N TYR A 65 1.22 3.51 -8.04
CA TYR A 65 1.52 4.90 -7.75
C TYR A 65 0.41 5.58 -6.99
N THR A 66 0.79 6.64 -6.27
CA THR A 66 -0.13 7.63 -5.71
C THR A 66 0.37 9.03 -6.04
N ILE A 67 -0.56 9.91 -6.41
CA ILE A 67 -0.33 11.34 -6.53
C ILE A 67 -0.72 11.96 -5.20
N GLU A 68 0.19 12.70 -4.59
CA GLU A 68 -0.08 13.49 -3.39
C GLU A 68 0.13 14.96 -3.76
N PHE A 69 -0.51 15.84 -3.00
CA PHE A 69 -0.45 17.28 -3.22
C PHE A 69 0.05 17.89 -1.92
N GLN A 70 1.31 18.29 -1.88
CA GLN A 70 1.84 18.97 -0.68
C GLN A 70 1.10 20.29 -0.46
N LYS A 71 1.04 20.76 0.79
CA LYS A 71 0.37 22.03 1.18
C LYS A 71 0.79 23.26 0.34
N ARG A 72 1.97 23.23 -0.30
CA ARG A 72 2.46 24.29 -1.21
C ARG A 72 2.03 24.12 -2.69
N GLY A 73 1.14 23.17 -2.98
CA GLY A 73 0.35 23.12 -4.21
C GLY A 73 0.96 22.40 -5.42
N LEU A 74 2.21 21.95 -5.40
CA LEU A 74 2.76 21.19 -6.53
C LEU A 74 2.40 19.70 -6.41
N PRO A 75 1.86 19.08 -7.47
CA PRO A 75 1.65 17.64 -7.49
C PRO A 75 2.98 16.88 -7.41
N HIS A 76 2.96 15.75 -6.71
CA HIS A 76 4.07 14.81 -6.69
C HIS A 76 3.57 13.37 -6.75
N ALA A 77 4.33 12.52 -7.42
CA ALA A 77 4.01 11.12 -7.56
C ALA A 77 4.98 10.27 -6.73
N HIS A 78 4.43 9.31 -6.00
CA HIS A 78 5.16 8.21 -5.38
C HIS A 78 4.88 6.96 -6.21
N ILE A 79 5.90 6.36 -6.81
CA ILE A 79 5.79 5.24 -7.74
C ILE A 79 6.60 4.07 -7.21
N LEU A 80 6.01 2.88 -7.23
CA LEU A 80 6.69 1.61 -7.02
C LEU A 80 6.71 0.79 -8.29
N ILE A 81 7.85 0.16 -8.53
CA ILE A 81 8.09 -0.70 -9.68
C ILE A 81 8.47 -2.09 -9.19
N PHE A 82 7.86 -3.10 -9.82
CA PHE A 82 8.20 -4.51 -9.67
C PHE A 82 8.73 -5.00 -11.01
N LEU A 83 10.01 -5.35 -11.03
CA LEU A 83 10.74 -5.77 -12.21
C LEU A 83 10.63 -7.28 -12.42
N HIS A 84 10.74 -7.68 -13.67
CA HIS A 84 10.92 -9.06 -14.05
C HIS A 84 12.21 -9.60 -13.42
N PRO A 85 12.27 -10.87 -12.95
CA PRO A 85 13.47 -11.43 -12.31
C PRO A 85 14.76 -11.22 -13.12
N ALA A 86 14.71 -11.40 -14.45
CA ALA A 86 15.84 -11.17 -15.37
C ALA A 86 16.23 -9.69 -15.57
N SER A 87 15.49 -8.74 -15.00
CA SER A 87 15.76 -7.30 -15.08
C SER A 87 16.10 -6.70 -13.70
N LYS A 88 16.28 -7.54 -12.68
CA LYS A 88 16.59 -7.07 -11.32
C LYS A 88 18.05 -6.63 -11.21
N TYR A 89 18.31 -5.87 -10.15
CA TYR A 89 19.63 -5.34 -9.79
C TYR A 89 20.06 -5.95 -8.45
N PRO A 90 20.57 -7.20 -8.44
CA PRO A 90 20.83 -7.94 -7.20
C PRO A 90 22.12 -7.51 -6.49
N THR A 91 23.08 -6.89 -7.20
CA THR A 91 24.38 -6.51 -6.65
C THR A 91 24.51 -4.99 -6.51
N PRO A 92 25.37 -4.48 -5.61
CA PRO A 92 25.66 -3.05 -5.53
C PRO A 92 26.12 -2.43 -6.85
N SER A 93 26.94 -3.15 -7.62
CA SER A 93 27.38 -2.70 -8.95
C SER A 93 26.20 -2.55 -9.92
N ASP A 94 25.21 -3.44 -9.86
CA ASP A 94 24.01 -3.33 -10.67
C ASP A 94 23.13 -2.13 -10.26
N ILE A 95 23.11 -1.80 -8.96
CA ILE A 95 22.41 -0.61 -8.44
C ILE A 95 23.08 0.66 -8.97
N ASP A 96 24.42 0.74 -8.95
CA ASP A 96 25.17 1.90 -9.42
C ASP A 96 24.98 2.20 -10.93
N LYS A 97 24.56 1.19 -11.72
CA LYS A 97 24.19 1.38 -13.13
C LYS A 97 22.91 2.21 -13.31
N ILE A 98 22.03 2.25 -12.32
CA ILE A 98 20.72 2.92 -12.41
C ILE A 98 20.53 4.07 -11.43
N ILE A 99 21.24 4.08 -10.30
CA ILE A 99 21.11 5.10 -9.26
C ILE A 99 22.50 5.67 -8.98
N SER A 100 22.60 6.99 -8.97
CA SER A 100 23.78 7.73 -8.53
C SER A 100 23.38 8.68 -7.41
N ALA A 101 24.29 8.88 -6.46
CA ALA A 101 24.19 9.90 -5.43
C ALA A 101 25.41 10.84 -5.47
N GLU A 102 25.94 11.09 -6.66
CA GLU A 102 27.17 11.86 -6.87
C GLU A 102 26.91 13.09 -7.76
N ILE A 103 27.70 14.14 -7.53
CA ILE A 103 27.78 15.34 -8.34
C ILE A 103 28.57 14.97 -9.61
N PRO A 104 27.98 15.10 -10.81
CA PRO A 104 28.65 14.83 -12.08
C PRO A 104 29.85 15.74 -12.30
N ASN A 105 30.75 15.34 -13.19
CA ASN A 105 31.87 16.18 -13.57
C ASN A 105 31.36 17.44 -14.32
N PRO A 106 31.68 18.66 -13.88
CA PRO A 106 31.15 19.89 -14.49
C PRO A 106 31.74 20.19 -15.88
N GLN A 107 32.89 19.63 -16.23
CA GLN A 107 33.52 19.78 -17.54
C GLN A 107 32.97 18.79 -18.57
N THR A 108 32.82 17.51 -18.20
CA THR A 108 32.40 16.45 -19.16
C THR A 108 30.90 16.14 -19.13
N GLU A 109 30.21 16.38 -18.01
CA GLU A 109 28.78 16.15 -17.82
C GLU A 109 28.04 17.46 -17.43
N GLN A 110 28.35 18.57 -18.11
CA GLN A 110 27.89 19.94 -17.74
C GLN A 110 26.35 20.07 -17.58
N GLU A 111 25.57 19.47 -18.49
CA GLU A 111 24.11 19.49 -18.41
C GLU A 111 23.61 18.73 -17.17
N LEU A 112 24.12 17.52 -16.93
CA LEU A 112 23.74 16.72 -15.78
C LEU A 112 24.17 17.40 -14.47
N TYR A 113 25.38 17.97 -14.41
CA TYR A 113 25.86 18.75 -13.27
C TYR A 113 24.89 19.89 -12.93
N SER A 114 24.47 20.65 -13.94
CA SER A 114 23.51 21.75 -13.78
C SER A 114 22.16 21.27 -13.26
N LEU A 115 21.66 20.13 -13.74
CA LEU A 115 20.41 19.54 -13.27
C LEU A 115 20.52 18.96 -11.86
N VAL A 116 21.65 18.34 -11.51
CA VAL A 116 21.91 17.83 -10.16
C VAL A 116 21.97 18.99 -9.18
N LYS A 117 22.73 20.04 -9.48
CA LYS A 117 22.80 21.29 -8.69
C LYS A 117 21.40 21.86 -8.44
N LYS A 118 20.58 21.94 -9.49
CA LYS A 118 19.25 22.56 -9.45
C LYS A 118 18.21 21.69 -8.72
N HIS A 119 18.19 20.39 -8.99
CA HIS A 119 17.08 19.52 -8.62
C HIS A 119 17.43 18.45 -7.57
N MET A 120 18.68 17.97 -7.52
CA MET A 120 19.06 16.80 -6.70
C MET A 120 19.83 17.16 -5.44
N MET A 121 20.22 18.43 -5.23
CA MET A 121 20.90 18.80 -3.99
C MET A 121 19.91 19.01 -2.85
N HIS A 122 20.07 18.24 -1.78
CA HIS A 122 19.48 18.58 -0.49
C HIS A 122 19.95 19.99 -0.10
N GLY A 123 19.02 20.82 0.38
CA GLY A 123 19.37 22.17 0.80
C GLY A 123 20.31 22.13 2.01
N PRO A 124 21.11 23.19 2.24
CA PRO A 124 21.91 23.29 3.45
C PRO A 124 21.05 23.05 4.69
N CYS A 125 21.52 22.21 5.60
CA CYS A 125 20.82 21.84 6.82
C CYS A 125 21.82 21.48 7.91
N GLY A 126 21.33 21.03 9.07
CA GLY A 126 22.20 20.63 10.17
C GLY A 126 22.91 21.84 10.76
N LYS A 127 24.21 21.67 11.05
CA LYS A 127 25.07 22.75 11.56
C LYS A 127 25.17 23.92 10.59
N SER A 128 25.12 23.66 9.29
CA SER A 128 25.22 24.69 8.25
C SER A 128 23.96 25.56 8.14
N ARG A 129 22.80 25.03 8.56
CA ARG A 129 21.53 25.78 8.61
C ARG A 129 20.49 25.10 9.49
N THR A 130 20.28 25.63 10.70
CA THR A 130 19.34 25.09 11.68
C THR A 130 17.88 25.46 11.39
N SER A 131 17.63 26.51 10.61
CA SER A 131 16.29 26.98 10.22
C SER A 131 15.65 26.22 9.05
N SER A 132 16.35 25.24 8.47
CA SER A 132 15.84 24.49 7.33
C SER A 132 14.62 23.63 7.70
N PRO A 133 13.57 23.54 6.84
CA PRO A 133 12.34 22.80 7.16
C PRO A 133 12.53 21.30 7.45
N CYS A 134 13.67 20.74 7.05
CA CYS A 134 14.00 19.35 7.32
C CYS A 134 14.56 19.11 8.74
N MET A 135 14.88 20.15 9.49
CA MET A 135 15.45 20.04 10.83
C MET A 135 14.39 19.59 11.84
N GLY A 136 14.73 18.58 12.64
CA GLY A 136 13.95 18.11 13.77
C GLY A 136 14.89 17.70 14.90
N THR A 137 14.59 18.09 16.14
CA THR A 137 15.42 17.75 17.33
C THR A 137 16.93 17.94 17.11
N GLY A 138 17.33 19.07 16.50
CA GLY A 138 18.73 19.42 16.25
C GLY A 138 19.44 18.64 15.13
N ARG A 139 18.77 17.74 14.41
CA ARG A 139 19.33 16.98 13.28
C ARG A 139 18.42 17.03 12.05
N CYS A 140 18.97 16.79 10.87
CA CYS A 140 18.15 16.66 9.67
C CYS A 140 17.30 15.38 9.76
N SER A 141 15.98 15.51 9.63
CA SER A 141 15.01 14.38 9.61
C SER A 141 15.23 13.41 8.44
N LYS A 142 16.01 13.81 7.43
CA LYS A 142 16.42 13.00 6.28
C LYS A 142 17.86 12.47 6.41
N PHE A 143 18.51 12.74 7.55
CA PHE A 143 19.86 12.32 7.89
C PHE A 143 20.92 12.82 6.89
N PHE A 144 20.77 14.07 6.45
CA PHE A 144 21.80 14.79 5.70
C PHE A 144 22.69 15.63 6.66
N PRO A 145 23.97 15.85 6.32
CA PRO A 145 24.70 15.21 5.22
C PRO A 145 24.90 13.70 5.45
N LYS A 146 24.93 12.91 4.38
CA LYS A 146 25.21 11.46 4.43
C LYS A 146 26.70 11.19 4.67
N LYS A 147 27.09 9.93 4.86
CA LYS A 147 28.51 9.55 4.95
C LYS A 147 29.10 9.38 3.55
N PHE A 148 30.40 9.67 3.41
CA PHE A 148 31.15 9.25 2.24
C PHE A 148 31.36 7.73 2.29
N ILE A 149 31.14 7.07 1.15
CA ILE A 149 31.38 5.65 0.96
C ILE A 149 31.79 5.48 -0.51
N GLU A 150 32.93 4.84 -0.75
CA GLU A 150 33.50 4.71 -2.09
C GLU A 150 32.82 3.62 -2.96
N GLU A 151 32.00 2.76 -2.36
CA GLU A 151 31.20 1.75 -3.07
C GLU A 151 29.80 1.64 -2.46
N THR A 152 28.79 1.34 -3.28
CA THR A 152 27.46 1.06 -2.75
C THR A 152 27.52 -0.21 -1.89
N ILE A 153 26.88 -0.16 -0.73
CA ILE A 153 26.75 -1.33 0.15
C ILE A 153 25.27 -1.58 0.45
N VAL A 154 24.91 -2.84 0.63
CA VAL A 154 23.59 -3.23 1.13
C VAL A 154 23.80 -3.75 2.54
N ASP A 155 23.23 -3.08 3.54
CA ASP A 155 23.40 -3.49 4.93
C ASP A 155 22.65 -4.79 5.24
N LYS A 156 22.84 -5.32 6.46
CA LYS A 156 22.15 -6.53 6.94
C LYS A 156 20.62 -6.41 6.94
N ASP A 157 20.12 -5.18 7.00
CA ASP A 157 18.70 -4.81 6.96
C ASP A 157 18.25 -4.48 5.52
N GLY A 158 19.08 -4.81 4.52
CA GLY A 158 18.83 -4.65 3.09
C GLY A 158 18.62 -3.22 2.61
N TYR A 159 19.07 -2.22 3.37
CA TYR A 159 19.08 -0.84 2.89
C TYR A 159 20.33 -0.56 2.06
N PRO A 160 20.16 0.03 0.87
CA PRO A 160 21.30 0.50 0.11
C PRO A 160 21.86 1.77 0.75
N VAL A 161 23.17 1.78 0.99
CA VAL A 161 23.92 3.00 1.22
C VAL A 161 24.70 3.27 -0.06
N TYR A 162 24.21 4.21 -0.85
CA TYR A 162 24.78 4.50 -2.17
C TYR A 162 26.18 5.09 -2.05
N ARG A 163 27.00 4.76 -3.05
CA ARG A 163 28.29 5.38 -3.29
C ARG A 163 28.17 6.90 -3.30
N ARG A 164 29.02 7.52 -2.49
CA ARG A 164 29.26 8.95 -2.39
C ARG A 164 30.76 9.10 -2.23
N SER A 165 31.47 9.18 -3.34
CA SER A 165 32.92 9.32 -3.28
C SER A 165 33.29 10.63 -2.59
N SER A 166 34.43 10.63 -1.92
CA SER A 166 35.04 11.82 -1.33
C SER A 166 35.64 12.78 -2.39
N ASN A 167 35.46 12.48 -3.69
CA ASN A 167 35.90 13.33 -4.79
C ASN A 167 35.36 14.79 -4.71
N THR A 168 36.08 15.69 -5.39
CA THR A 168 36.10 17.14 -5.10
C THR A 168 35.00 17.97 -5.75
N HIS A 169 34.10 17.39 -6.54
CA HIS A 169 33.07 18.19 -7.19
C HIS A 169 32.09 18.71 -6.15
N THR A 170 31.91 20.03 -6.15
CA THR A 170 31.02 20.72 -5.22
C THR A 170 30.05 21.59 -5.97
N VAL A 171 29.01 21.99 -5.25
CA VAL A 171 27.99 22.92 -5.73
C VAL A 171 27.72 23.95 -4.66
N GLU A 172 27.70 25.21 -5.06
CA GLU A 172 27.32 26.29 -4.16
C GLU A 172 25.79 26.48 -4.16
N LYS A 173 25.20 26.51 -2.96
CA LYS A 173 23.76 26.73 -2.77
C LYS A 173 23.52 27.61 -1.56
N ASN A 174 22.97 28.81 -1.79
CA ASN A 174 22.73 29.82 -0.76
C ASN A 174 23.99 30.19 0.05
N GLY A 175 25.13 30.39 -0.64
CA GLY A 175 26.42 30.73 -0.02
C GLY A 175 27.10 29.58 0.73
N ILE A 176 26.59 28.34 0.60
CA ILE A 176 27.13 27.16 1.27
C ILE A 176 27.57 26.16 0.21
N THR A 177 28.82 25.71 0.30
CA THR A 177 29.39 24.65 -0.52
C THR A 177 28.87 23.30 -0.04
N LEU A 178 28.25 22.56 -0.95
CA LEU A 178 27.73 21.22 -0.73
C LEU A 178 28.51 20.21 -1.59
N ASP A 179 28.63 18.99 -1.09
CA ASP A 179 29.36 17.89 -1.74
C ASP A 179 28.45 16.67 -1.96
N ASN A 180 29.04 15.53 -2.34
CA ASN A 180 28.30 14.30 -2.60
C ASN A 180 27.46 13.81 -1.41
N ARG A 181 27.74 14.24 -0.17
CA ARG A 181 26.94 13.87 1.00
C ARG A 181 25.54 14.48 0.99
N ASP A 182 25.33 15.54 0.22
CA ASP A 182 24.07 16.27 0.13
C ASP A 182 23.23 15.91 -1.10
N VAL A 183 23.71 15.01 -1.95
CA VAL A 183 23.00 14.59 -3.16
C VAL A 183 21.83 13.65 -2.82
N VAL A 184 20.66 13.93 -3.36
CA VAL A 184 19.50 13.04 -3.35
C VAL A 184 19.68 12.00 -4.46
N PRO A 185 19.56 10.69 -4.18
CA PRO A 185 19.76 9.63 -5.18
C PRO A 185 18.88 9.79 -6.43
N TYR A 186 19.46 9.61 -7.61
CA TYR A 186 18.78 9.88 -8.87
C TYR A 186 19.22 8.94 -9.99
N ASN A 187 18.39 8.83 -11.02
CA ASN A 187 18.74 8.19 -12.29
C ASN A 187 19.14 9.26 -13.32
N LYS A 188 20.36 9.16 -13.85
CA LYS A 188 20.92 10.14 -14.81
C LYS A 188 19.98 10.39 -16.00
N ARG A 189 19.49 9.31 -16.64
CA ARG A 189 18.65 9.38 -17.85
C ARG A 189 17.28 10.02 -17.58
N LEU A 190 16.64 9.67 -16.47
CA LEU A 190 15.36 10.27 -16.10
C LEU A 190 15.52 11.74 -15.72
N LEU A 191 16.59 12.10 -14.99
CA LEU A 191 16.86 13.49 -14.63
C LEU A 191 17.06 14.36 -15.87
N LEU A 192 17.88 13.92 -16.83
CA LEU A 192 18.10 14.61 -18.10
C LEU A 192 16.79 14.81 -18.88
N LYS A 193 15.96 13.77 -19.00
CA LYS A 193 14.73 13.84 -19.78
C LYS A 193 13.66 14.74 -19.13
N TYR A 194 13.48 14.64 -17.82
CA TYR A 194 12.35 15.29 -17.13
C TYR A 194 12.71 16.60 -16.45
N GLN A 195 14.00 16.87 -16.22
CA GLN A 195 14.50 18.11 -15.64
C GLN A 195 13.70 18.54 -14.41
N ALA A 196 13.57 17.64 -13.45
CA ALA A 196 12.70 17.79 -12.30
C ALA A 196 13.27 17.05 -11.09
N HIS A 197 12.72 17.30 -9.91
CA HIS A 197 13.14 16.58 -8.73
C HIS A 197 12.63 15.12 -8.79
N ILE A 198 13.50 14.17 -9.15
CA ILE A 198 13.25 12.73 -9.23
C ILE A 198 14.18 11.99 -8.27
N ASN A 199 13.69 11.67 -7.07
CA ASN A 199 14.41 10.77 -6.16
C ASN A 199 14.16 9.33 -6.59
N MET A 200 15.20 8.51 -6.67
CA MET A 200 15.09 7.08 -6.96
C MET A 200 15.82 6.27 -5.90
N GLU A 201 15.09 5.34 -5.29
CA GLU A 201 15.60 4.45 -4.26
C GLU A 201 15.48 3.00 -4.72
N TRP A 202 16.52 2.20 -4.51
CA TRP A 202 16.42 0.75 -4.63
C TRP A 202 15.69 0.19 -3.41
N CYS A 203 14.74 -0.71 -3.65
CA CYS A 203 13.90 -1.30 -2.61
C CYS A 203 14.02 -2.81 -2.66
N ASN A 204 14.17 -3.47 -1.52
CA ASN A 204 14.07 -4.93 -1.47
C ASN A 204 13.48 -5.47 -0.15
N GLN A 205 12.90 -4.61 0.69
CA GLN A 205 12.49 -5.02 2.04
C GLN A 205 11.19 -4.38 2.57
N THR A 206 10.67 -4.99 3.65
CA THR A 206 9.38 -4.76 4.31
C THR A 206 9.15 -3.32 4.80
N THR A 207 10.21 -2.60 5.15
CA THR A 207 10.14 -1.20 5.60
C THR A 207 9.72 -0.24 4.49
N SER A 208 10.11 -0.52 3.23
CA SER A 208 9.61 0.21 2.06
C SER A 208 8.10 0.04 1.89
N ILE A 209 7.55 -1.10 2.31
CA ILE A 209 6.10 -1.34 2.34
C ILE A 209 5.42 -0.51 3.44
N LYS A 210 5.97 -0.44 4.67
CA LYS A 210 5.43 0.45 5.71
C LYS A 210 5.45 1.92 5.26
N TYR A 211 6.56 2.35 4.69
CA TYR A 211 6.71 3.69 4.11
C TYR A 211 5.69 3.91 2.98
N LEU A 212 5.45 2.91 2.14
CA LEU A 212 4.42 2.96 1.08
C LEU A 212 3.00 3.10 1.65
N PHE A 213 2.61 2.26 2.62
CA PHE A 213 1.28 2.33 3.24
C PHE A 213 1.05 3.71 3.85
N LYS A 214 2.10 4.34 4.41
CA LYS A 214 2.02 5.71 4.91
C LYS A 214 1.58 6.71 3.83
N TYR A 215 2.07 6.63 2.59
CA TYR A 215 1.69 7.59 1.52
C TYR A 215 0.44 7.17 0.75
N ILE A 216 0.17 5.87 0.61
CA ILE A 216 -1.05 5.37 -0.05
C ILE A 216 -2.27 5.55 0.85
N HIS A 217 -2.11 5.37 2.16
CA HIS A 217 -3.18 5.49 3.15
C HIS A 217 -3.03 6.72 4.03
N LYS A 218 -2.18 7.67 3.63
CA LYS A 218 -2.20 8.99 4.27
C LYS A 218 -3.62 9.53 4.11
N GLY A 219 -4.28 9.77 5.23
CA GLY A 219 -5.55 10.47 5.23
C GLY A 219 -5.38 11.83 4.57
N TYR A 220 -6.51 12.43 4.19
CA TYR A 220 -6.48 13.78 3.66
C TYR A 220 -5.94 14.75 4.69
N ASP A 221 -5.26 15.80 4.24
CA ASP A 221 -4.94 16.91 5.13
C ASP A 221 -6.25 17.47 5.69
N ARG A 222 -6.34 17.58 7.01
CA ARG A 222 -7.52 18.11 7.71
C ARG A 222 -7.20 19.48 8.29
N ILE A 223 -8.22 20.33 8.30
CA ILE A 223 -8.18 21.66 8.90
C ILE A 223 -9.37 21.74 9.86
N THR A 224 -9.07 22.08 11.10
CA THR A 224 -10.10 22.48 12.06
C THR A 224 -10.42 23.95 11.82
N ALA A 225 -11.64 24.25 11.40
CA ALA A 225 -12.16 25.61 11.31
C ALA A 225 -13.04 25.90 12.51
N SER A 226 -12.92 27.09 13.10
CA SER A 226 -13.82 27.54 14.16
C SER A 226 -14.89 28.46 13.56
N VAL A 227 -16.16 28.19 13.85
CA VAL A 227 -17.28 29.05 13.48
C VAL A 227 -17.55 30.00 14.63
N VAL A 228 -17.19 31.27 14.47
CA VAL A 228 -17.43 32.31 15.47
C VAL A 228 -18.69 33.08 15.08
N LYS A 229 -19.74 33.01 15.90
CA LYS A 229 -20.93 33.85 15.71
C LYS A 229 -20.55 35.32 15.83
N THR A 230 -20.82 36.12 14.79
CA THR A 230 -20.64 37.57 14.83
C THR A 230 -21.76 38.16 15.69
N ARG A 231 -21.42 38.88 16.77
CA ARG A 231 -22.42 39.54 17.62
C ARG A 231 -23.09 40.68 16.84
N ASN A 232 -24.41 40.66 16.73
CA ASN A 232 -25.16 41.91 16.63
C ASN A 232 -25.22 42.49 18.05
N GLN A 233 -24.89 43.78 18.22
CA GLN A 233 -24.69 44.43 19.53
C GLN A 233 -25.97 44.55 20.40
N SER A 234 -27.07 43.88 20.04
CA SER A 234 -28.41 44.12 20.59
C SER A 234 -29.07 42.92 21.31
N GLU A 235 -28.38 41.80 21.51
CA GLU A 235 -28.96 40.63 22.21
C GLU A 235 -28.20 40.32 23.51
N ASN A 236 -28.90 40.50 24.63
CA ASN A 236 -28.45 40.21 26.00
C ASN A 236 -28.72 38.74 26.42
N ASP A 237 -29.01 37.84 25.47
CA ASP A 237 -29.31 36.45 25.79
C ASP A 237 -28.05 35.63 26.14
N PRO A 238 -28.14 34.71 27.11
CA PRO A 238 -27.05 33.81 27.45
C PRO A 238 -26.74 32.89 26.27
N VAL A 239 -25.50 32.95 25.79
CA VAL A 239 -25.07 32.18 24.62
C VAL A 239 -25.02 30.69 24.99
N VAL A 240 -25.98 29.91 24.50
CA VAL A 240 -25.84 28.46 24.42
C VAL A 240 -24.80 28.16 23.33
N LEU A 241 -23.56 27.96 23.76
CA LEU A 241 -22.45 27.56 22.90
C LEU A 241 -22.48 26.03 22.76
N ASP A 242 -22.84 25.54 21.58
CA ASP A 242 -22.63 24.15 21.23
C ASP A 242 -21.16 23.96 20.80
N GLU A 243 -20.34 23.45 21.72
CA GLU A 243 -18.91 23.21 21.51
C GLU A 243 -18.63 22.27 20.32
N ILE A 244 -19.56 21.38 19.97
CA ILE A 244 -19.43 20.44 18.85
C ILE A 244 -19.68 21.17 17.53
N GLN A 245 -20.67 22.06 17.48
CA GLN A 245 -20.94 22.87 16.29
C GLN A 245 -19.93 24.03 16.09
N GLN A 246 -19.18 24.39 17.13
CA GLN A 246 -18.19 25.46 17.06
C GLN A 246 -16.96 25.08 16.23
N TYR A 247 -16.66 23.80 16.06
CA TYR A 247 -15.48 23.32 15.34
C TYR A 247 -15.87 22.40 14.18
N LEU A 248 -15.49 22.80 12.97
CA LEU A 248 -15.64 21.98 11.77
C LEU A 248 -14.32 21.29 11.48
N ASP A 249 -14.32 19.97 11.51
CA ASP A 249 -13.19 19.16 11.06
C ASP A 249 -13.28 18.94 9.54
N CYS A 250 -12.73 19.89 8.78
CA CYS A 250 -12.82 19.95 7.34
C CYS A 250 -11.68 19.22 6.64
N ARG A 251 -11.96 18.67 5.46
CA ARG A 251 -10.93 18.19 4.55
C ARG A 251 -10.34 19.35 3.74
N TYR A 252 -9.03 19.51 3.78
CA TYR A 252 -8.31 20.43 2.90
C TYR A 252 -8.14 19.82 1.50
N VAL A 253 -8.44 20.60 0.48
CA VAL A 253 -8.19 20.27 -0.92
C VAL A 253 -7.40 21.43 -1.52
N SER A 254 -6.14 21.17 -1.89
CA SER A 254 -5.30 22.20 -2.51
C SER A 254 -5.82 22.56 -3.91
N PRO A 255 -5.51 23.76 -4.46
CA PRO A 255 -5.96 24.14 -5.79
C PRO A 255 -5.57 23.15 -6.90
N SER A 256 -4.36 22.57 -6.82
CA SER A 256 -3.92 21.54 -7.78
C SER A 256 -4.64 20.21 -7.59
N GLU A 257 -4.96 19.82 -6.35
CA GLU A 257 -5.80 18.63 -6.10
C GLU A 257 -7.21 18.84 -6.65
N ALA A 258 -7.80 20.02 -6.46
CA ALA A 258 -9.10 20.38 -7.02
C ALA A 258 -9.08 20.28 -8.55
N CYS A 259 -8.08 20.87 -9.21
CA CYS A 259 -7.92 20.77 -10.65
C CYS A 259 -7.76 19.32 -11.11
N TRP A 260 -6.95 18.52 -10.41
CA TRP A 260 -6.75 17.09 -10.72
C TRP A 260 -8.06 16.30 -10.66
N ARG A 261 -8.90 16.60 -9.67
CA ARG A 261 -10.23 15.99 -9.49
C ARG A 261 -11.21 16.43 -10.57
N ILE A 262 -11.26 17.73 -10.89
CA ILE A 262 -12.11 18.28 -11.97
C ILE A 262 -11.77 17.60 -13.31
N TYR A 263 -10.48 17.42 -13.60
CA TYR A 263 -10.03 16.72 -14.81
C TYR A 263 -10.22 15.20 -14.77
N SER A 264 -10.78 14.65 -13.69
CA SER A 264 -10.97 13.20 -13.49
C SER A 264 -9.67 12.40 -13.64
N TYR A 265 -8.53 13.01 -13.31
CA TYR A 265 -7.25 12.32 -13.34
C TYR A 265 -7.15 11.34 -12.15
N LYS A 266 -6.63 10.15 -12.42
CA LYS A 266 -6.48 9.11 -11.38
C LYS A 266 -5.40 9.52 -10.39
N ILE A 267 -5.77 9.60 -9.11
CA ILE A 267 -4.82 9.84 -8.01
C ILE A 267 -4.01 8.58 -7.73
N HIS A 268 -4.63 7.41 -7.83
CA HIS A 268 -3.96 6.13 -7.64
C HIS A 268 -4.01 5.29 -8.91
N GLY A 269 -2.91 4.62 -9.21
CA GLY A 269 -2.85 3.63 -10.28
C GLY A 269 -2.11 2.39 -9.85
N ARG A 270 -2.54 1.24 -10.35
CA ARG A 270 -1.85 -0.03 -10.15
C ARG A 270 -1.99 -0.90 -11.38
N LYS A 271 -0.96 -1.70 -11.66
CA LYS A 271 -0.99 -2.77 -12.64
C LYS A 271 -0.20 -3.95 -12.10
N PRO A 272 -0.68 -5.20 -12.25
CA PRO A 272 -2.00 -5.55 -12.75
C PRO A 272 -3.12 -5.12 -11.79
N ALA A 273 -4.36 -5.09 -12.27
CA ALA A 273 -5.50 -4.80 -11.42
C ALA A 273 -5.70 -5.92 -10.39
N VAL A 274 -6.07 -5.56 -9.17
CA VAL A 274 -6.33 -6.52 -8.08
C VAL A 274 -7.83 -6.53 -7.82
N GLU A 275 -8.43 -7.71 -7.89
CA GLU A 275 -9.84 -7.94 -7.56
C GLU A 275 -9.93 -8.53 -6.15
N ARG A 276 -10.78 -7.94 -5.30
CA ARG A 276 -11.04 -8.49 -3.96
C ARG A 276 -12.08 -9.60 -4.09
N MET A 277 -11.68 -10.80 -3.72
CA MET A 277 -12.49 -12.01 -3.81
C MET A 277 -13.22 -12.19 -2.47
N PHE A 278 -14.46 -11.72 -2.42
CA PHE A 278 -15.35 -11.92 -1.28
C PHE A 278 -15.93 -13.33 -1.29
N PHE A 279 -16.13 -13.90 -0.10
CA PHE A 279 -16.72 -15.22 0.13
C PHE A 279 -17.39 -15.19 1.51
N HIS A 280 -18.32 -16.11 1.73
CA HIS A 280 -19.14 -16.19 2.93
C HIS A 280 -19.60 -17.64 3.14
N LEU A 281 -20.01 -17.98 4.37
CA LEU A 281 -20.67 -19.27 4.63
C LEU A 281 -22.08 -19.28 4.02
N VAL A 282 -22.71 -20.44 4.00
CA VAL A 282 -24.08 -20.60 3.50
C VAL A 282 -25.01 -19.70 4.31
N GLY A 283 -25.81 -18.87 3.63
CA GLY A 283 -26.74 -17.92 4.27
C GLY A 283 -26.12 -16.63 4.80
N GLU A 284 -24.79 -16.50 4.86
CA GLU A 284 -24.10 -15.33 5.43
C GLU A 284 -23.68 -14.28 4.39
N ASN A 285 -24.42 -14.18 3.27
CA ASN A 285 -24.12 -13.19 2.23
C ASN A 285 -24.49 -11.78 2.72
N THR A 286 -23.58 -10.81 2.57
CA THR A 286 -23.82 -9.43 2.97
C THR A 286 -24.72 -8.71 1.97
N ILE A 287 -25.79 -8.10 2.49
CA ILE A 287 -26.77 -7.32 1.70
C ILE A 287 -26.67 -5.86 2.11
N TYR A 288 -26.65 -4.96 1.12
CA TYR A 288 -26.63 -3.51 1.33
C TYR A 288 -27.99 -2.92 0.95
N PHE A 289 -28.53 -2.07 1.81
CA PHE A 289 -29.79 -1.36 1.62
C PHE A 289 -29.72 0.03 2.26
N ASN A 290 -30.63 0.92 1.86
CA ASN A 290 -30.75 2.26 2.45
C ASN A 290 -31.86 2.26 3.52
N ASP A 291 -31.83 3.24 4.43
CA ASP A 291 -32.81 3.36 5.53
C ASP A 291 -34.27 3.43 5.07
N HIS A 292 -34.50 3.80 3.81
CA HIS A 292 -35.83 3.99 3.22
C HIS A 292 -36.30 2.76 2.41
N ASP A 293 -35.46 1.73 2.30
CA ASP A 293 -35.79 0.51 1.57
C ASP A 293 -36.70 -0.40 2.42
N ARG A 294 -37.80 -0.89 1.85
CA ARG A 294 -38.68 -1.88 2.52
C ARG A 294 -38.00 -3.25 2.56
N MET A 295 -38.07 -3.91 3.72
CA MET A 295 -37.44 -5.23 3.95
C MET A 295 -37.93 -6.32 2.98
N GLU A 296 -39.22 -6.37 2.68
CA GLU A 296 -39.82 -7.32 1.72
C GLU A 296 -39.16 -7.19 0.34
N ASN A 297 -39.08 -5.95 -0.16
CA ASN A 297 -38.43 -5.64 -1.43
C ASN A 297 -36.92 -5.93 -1.42
N ILE A 298 -36.27 -5.93 -0.25
CA ILE A 298 -34.85 -6.29 -0.12
C ILE A 298 -34.69 -7.81 -0.28
N LEU A 299 -35.53 -8.59 0.41
CA LEU A 299 -35.47 -10.06 0.41
C LEU A 299 -35.71 -10.68 -0.96
N GLU A 300 -36.52 -10.03 -1.79
CA GLU A 300 -36.79 -10.45 -3.17
C GLU A 300 -35.64 -10.13 -4.16
N LYS A 301 -34.65 -9.32 -3.76
CA LYS A 301 -33.56 -8.95 -4.68
C LYS A 301 -32.71 -10.20 -4.98
N PRO A 302 -32.36 -10.47 -6.25
CA PRO A 302 -31.46 -11.58 -6.57
C PRO A 302 -30.07 -11.44 -5.92
N SER A 303 -29.70 -10.27 -5.37
CA SER A 303 -28.43 -10.05 -4.67
C SER A 303 -28.40 -10.67 -3.28
N VAL A 304 -29.55 -11.11 -2.77
CA VAL A 304 -29.71 -11.85 -1.52
C VAL A 304 -29.10 -13.24 -1.67
N THR A 305 -29.45 -13.94 -2.76
CA THR A 305 -29.05 -15.33 -3.01
C THR A 305 -27.83 -15.45 -3.93
N GLU A 306 -27.61 -14.48 -4.82
CA GLU A 306 -26.51 -14.50 -5.79
C GLU A 306 -25.41 -13.52 -5.37
N SER A 307 -24.23 -14.10 -5.10
CA SER A 307 -23.01 -13.36 -4.85
C SER A 307 -21.97 -13.72 -5.90
N MET A 308 -20.90 -12.92 -5.96
CA MET A 308 -19.75 -13.23 -6.81
C MET A 308 -19.16 -14.63 -6.49
N PHE A 309 -19.27 -15.05 -5.23
CA PHE A 309 -18.80 -16.34 -4.74
C PHE A 309 -19.69 -17.49 -5.18
N THR A 310 -21.01 -17.39 -4.99
CA THR A 310 -21.93 -18.46 -5.42
C THR A 310 -21.98 -18.59 -6.94
N SER A 311 -21.84 -17.47 -7.66
CA SER A 311 -21.69 -17.47 -9.12
C SER A 311 -20.44 -18.23 -9.60
N TRP A 312 -19.37 -18.30 -8.79
CA TRP A 312 -18.17 -19.07 -9.14
C TRP A 312 -18.44 -20.57 -9.12
N LEU A 313 -19.22 -21.04 -8.14
CA LEU A 313 -19.65 -22.44 -8.06
C LEU A 313 -20.46 -22.85 -9.31
N GLN A 314 -21.44 -22.02 -9.68
CA GLN A 314 -22.23 -22.19 -10.91
C GLN A 314 -21.35 -22.17 -12.17
N ALA A 315 -20.36 -21.28 -12.22
CA ALA A 315 -19.44 -21.21 -13.36
C ALA A 315 -18.57 -22.47 -13.48
N ASN A 316 -18.24 -23.15 -12.37
CA ASN A 316 -17.52 -24.42 -12.41
C ASN A 316 -18.39 -25.55 -12.98
N GLU A 317 -19.71 -25.49 -12.81
CA GLU A 317 -20.63 -26.43 -13.48
C GLU A 317 -20.62 -26.18 -14.99
N ALA A 318 -20.82 -24.91 -15.39
CA ALA A 318 -20.99 -24.51 -16.79
C ALA A 318 -19.72 -24.58 -17.66
N TYR A 319 -18.54 -24.35 -17.08
CA TYR A 319 -17.29 -24.24 -17.84
C TYR A 319 -16.26 -25.28 -17.39
N PRO A 320 -15.91 -26.29 -18.22
CA PRO A 320 -14.85 -27.26 -17.88
C PRO A 320 -13.49 -26.60 -17.61
N SER A 321 -13.18 -25.49 -18.28
CA SER A 321 -11.94 -24.73 -18.06
C SER A 321 -11.89 -24.01 -16.70
N ALA A 322 -13.05 -23.68 -16.13
CA ALA A 322 -13.14 -23.07 -14.79
C ALA A 322 -12.67 -24.04 -13.70
N ARG A 323 -12.85 -25.36 -13.92
CA ARG A 323 -12.50 -26.40 -12.94
C ARG A 323 -10.99 -26.56 -12.68
N LYS A 324 -10.14 -25.91 -13.46
CA LYS A 324 -8.67 -25.92 -13.29
C LYS A 324 -8.16 -24.82 -12.35
N LEU A 325 -9.03 -23.91 -11.91
CA LEU A 325 -8.68 -22.69 -11.18
C LEU A 325 -9.23 -22.73 -9.75
N THR A 326 -8.46 -22.20 -8.81
CA THR A 326 -8.97 -21.88 -7.48
C THR A 326 -9.77 -20.58 -7.52
N TYR A 327 -10.55 -20.28 -6.48
CA TYR A 327 -11.35 -19.05 -6.45
C TYR A 327 -10.48 -17.79 -6.60
N GLY A 328 -9.33 -17.73 -5.91
CA GLY A 328 -8.38 -16.62 -6.03
C GLY A 328 -7.75 -16.47 -7.42
N GLN A 329 -7.61 -17.58 -8.16
CA GLN A 329 -7.08 -17.57 -9.53
C GLN A 329 -8.16 -17.28 -10.57
N PHE A 330 -9.44 -17.38 -10.22
CA PHE A 330 -10.54 -17.35 -11.18
C PHE A 330 -10.53 -16.11 -12.10
N VAL A 331 -10.22 -14.94 -11.52
CA VAL A 331 -10.19 -13.66 -12.25
C VAL A 331 -9.08 -13.55 -13.29
N THR A 332 -8.10 -14.46 -13.30
CA THR A 332 -7.08 -14.49 -14.36
C THR A 332 -7.71 -14.84 -15.69
N ASN A 333 -8.70 -15.73 -15.70
CA ASN A 333 -9.32 -16.27 -16.91
C ASN A 333 -10.80 -15.92 -17.05
N PHE A 334 -11.45 -15.41 -16.01
CA PHE A 334 -12.86 -15.03 -16.01
C PHE A 334 -13.06 -13.58 -15.55
N THR A 335 -14.18 -12.98 -15.96
CA THR A 335 -14.63 -11.64 -15.52
C THR A 335 -16.06 -11.72 -15.00
N TYR A 336 -16.28 -11.16 -13.81
CA TYR A 336 -17.60 -11.08 -13.20
C TYR A 336 -18.40 -9.91 -13.78
N SER A 337 -19.60 -10.19 -14.25
CA SER A 337 -20.57 -9.18 -14.68
C SER A 337 -21.49 -8.85 -13.52
N LYS A 338 -21.36 -7.65 -12.93
CA LYS A 338 -22.26 -7.22 -11.85
C LYS A 338 -23.72 -7.11 -12.28
N LYS A 339 -23.97 -6.72 -13.55
CA LYS A 339 -25.32 -6.59 -14.11
C LYS A 339 -25.99 -7.95 -14.33
N LYS A 340 -25.23 -8.93 -14.81
CA LYS A 340 -25.74 -10.30 -15.10
C LYS A 340 -25.54 -11.28 -13.94
N LYS A 341 -24.82 -10.86 -12.90
CA LYS A 341 -24.40 -11.67 -11.73
C LYS A 341 -23.81 -13.02 -12.10
N CYS A 342 -22.95 -13.02 -13.11
CA CYS A 342 -22.33 -14.25 -13.59
C CYS A 342 -20.89 -14.03 -14.02
N TRP A 343 -20.14 -15.13 -14.06
CA TRP A 343 -18.79 -15.14 -14.60
C TRP A 343 -18.81 -15.49 -16.08
N THR A 344 -17.98 -14.80 -16.85
CA THR A 344 -17.78 -15.06 -18.27
C THR A 344 -16.30 -15.19 -18.59
N PRO A 345 -15.92 -16.01 -19.59
CA PRO A 345 -14.52 -16.11 -20.02
C PRO A 345 -13.94 -14.73 -20.37
N ARG A 346 -12.76 -14.45 -19.83
CA ARG A 346 -12.06 -13.20 -20.03
C ARG A 346 -11.52 -13.14 -21.46
N LYS A 347 -11.94 -12.13 -22.20
CA LYS A 347 -11.42 -11.85 -23.54
C LYS A 347 -10.11 -11.08 -23.56
N ARG A 348 -9.90 -10.14 -22.61
CA ARG A 348 -8.71 -9.26 -22.54
C ARG A 348 -8.30 -8.91 -21.11
N GLY A 349 -7.02 -8.54 -20.96
CA GLY A 349 -6.44 -8.05 -19.71
C GLY A 349 -6.02 -9.17 -18.75
N PHE A 350 -5.51 -8.77 -17.60
CA PHE A 350 -5.11 -9.67 -16.52
C PHE A 350 -5.43 -9.04 -15.17
N LYS A 351 -5.99 -9.82 -14.25
CA LYS A 351 -6.29 -9.41 -12.88
C LYS A 351 -5.74 -10.44 -11.91
N ILE A 352 -5.31 -9.98 -10.74
CA ILE A 352 -4.94 -10.84 -9.61
C ILE A 352 -6.11 -10.86 -8.64
N GLY A 353 -6.61 -12.05 -8.30
CA GLY A 353 -7.62 -12.21 -7.26
C GLY A 353 -6.95 -12.29 -5.90
N ARG A 354 -7.51 -11.58 -4.92
CA ARG A 354 -7.08 -11.64 -3.52
C ARG A 354 -8.28 -11.90 -2.64
N LEU A 355 -8.30 -13.06 -2.00
CA LEU A 355 -9.25 -13.38 -0.94
C LEU A 355 -9.16 -12.32 0.16
N ILE A 356 -10.30 -11.90 0.68
CA ILE A 356 -10.36 -11.02 1.85
C ILE A 356 -9.64 -11.66 3.04
N TRP A 357 -9.09 -10.83 3.92
CA TRP A 357 -8.50 -11.31 5.17
C TRP A 357 -9.62 -11.70 6.13
N VAL A 358 -9.44 -12.84 6.80
CA VAL A 358 -10.35 -13.37 7.82
C VAL A 358 -9.47 -13.80 8.99
N PRO A 359 -9.76 -13.34 10.23
CA PRO A 359 -9.00 -13.77 11.39
C PRO A 359 -9.27 -15.24 11.73
N PRO A 360 -8.28 -15.98 12.28
CA PRO A 360 -8.47 -17.36 12.73
C PRO A 360 -9.63 -17.54 13.72
N THR A 361 -9.91 -16.51 14.54
CA THR A 361 -11.01 -16.51 15.52
C THR A 361 -12.41 -16.57 14.90
N THR A 362 -12.56 -16.35 13.59
CA THR A 362 -13.86 -16.48 12.89
C THR A 362 -14.23 -17.93 12.54
N GLY A 363 -13.41 -18.92 12.95
CA GLY A 363 -13.76 -20.33 12.86
C GLY A 363 -13.98 -20.82 11.42
N GLU A 364 -15.16 -21.36 11.11
CA GLU A 364 -15.47 -21.98 9.82
C GLU A 364 -15.21 -21.07 8.61
N LEU A 365 -15.42 -19.75 8.73
CA LEU A 365 -15.13 -18.81 7.64
C LEU A 365 -13.62 -18.72 7.35
N PHE A 366 -12.78 -18.83 8.39
CA PHE A 366 -11.32 -18.88 8.23
C PHE A 366 -10.88 -20.17 7.54
N TYR A 367 -11.43 -21.31 7.94
CA TYR A 367 -11.11 -22.60 7.31
C TYR A 367 -11.63 -22.67 5.87
N LEU A 368 -12.82 -22.12 5.57
CA LEU A 368 -13.29 -21.94 4.20
C LEU A 368 -12.28 -21.14 3.39
N ARG A 369 -11.80 -19.99 3.90
CA ARG A 369 -10.77 -19.19 3.23
C ARG A 369 -9.53 -20.02 2.89
N MET A 370 -9.06 -20.86 3.82
CA MET A 370 -7.91 -21.74 3.59
C MET A 370 -8.19 -22.73 2.46
N MET A 371 -9.33 -23.41 2.49
CA MET A 371 -9.74 -24.34 1.42
C MET A 371 -9.80 -23.64 0.05
N LEU A 372 -10.31 -22.42 -0.03
CA LEU A 372 -10.40 -21.65 -1.29
C LEU A 372 -9.04 -21.31 -1.92
N THR A 373 -7.93 -21.47 -1.19
CA THR A 373 -6.59 -21.29 -1.75
C THR A 373 -6.11 -22.50 -2.56
N VAL A 374 -6.72 -23.67 -2.37
CA VAL A 374 -6.27 -24.95 -2.93
C VAL A 374 -7.32 -25.67 -3.76
N VAL A 375 -8.60 -25.58 -3.39
CA VAL A 375 -9.68 -26.30 -4.06
C VAL A 375 -9.93 -25.69 -5.43
N LYS A 376 -10.02 -26.55 -6.44
CA LYS A 376 -10.26 -26.18 -7.84
C LYS A 376 -11.57 -26.77 -8.32
N GLY A 377 -12.35 -25.96 -9.03
CA GLY A 377 -13.59 -26.41 -9.65
C GLY A 377 -14.72 -26.95 -8.76
N PRO A 378 -14.89 -26.54 -7.49
CA PRO A 378 -16.02 -27.01 -6.71
C PRO A 378 -17.32 -26.43 -7.26
N THR A 379 -18.37 -27.24 -7.29
CA THR A 379 -19.70 -26.84 -7.76
C THR A 379 -20.66 -26.56 -6.59
N SER A 380 -20.27 -26.88 -5.36
CA SER A 380 -21.06 -26.60 -4.15
C SER A 380 -20.16 -26.38 -2.93
N TYR A 381 -20.75 -25.99 -1.79
CA TYR A 381 -20.04 -25.88 -0.51
C TYR A 381 -19.56 -27.23 0.02
N GLU A 382 -20.32 -28.30 -0.22
CA GLU A 382 -19.97 -29.69 0.10
C GLU A 382 -18.73 -30.10 -0.68
N ALA A 383 -18.68 -29.77 -1.99
CA ALA A 383 -17.55 -30.06 -2.85
C ALA A 383 -16.26 -29.34 -2.39
N ILE A 384 -16.36 -28.18 -1.73
CA ILE A 384 -15.20 -27.51 -1.12
C ILE A 384 -14.66 -28.31 0.08
N ARG A 385 -15.53 -28.99 0.83
CA ARG A 385 -15.16 -29.81 2.00
C ARG A 385 -14.72 -31.22 1.62
N LYS A 386 -14.80 -31.61 0.35
CA LYS A 386 -14.36 -32.94 -0.10
C LYS A 386 -12.85 -32.97 -0.26
N VAL A 387 -12.19 -33.93 0.41
CA VAL A 387 -10.74 -34.14 0.31
C VAL A 387 -10.52 -35.57 -0.16
N ARG A 388 -9.92 -35.71 -1.35
CA ARG A 388 -9.86 -37.00 -2.08
C ARG A 388 -11.29 -37.52 -2.28
N ASP A 389 -11.59 -38.72 -1.78
CA ASP A 389 -12.92 -39.34 -1.89
C ASP A 389 -13.77 -39.20 -0.62
N THR A 390 -13.24 -38.57 0.42
CA THR A 390 -13.93 -38.42 1.71
C THR A 390 -14.65 -37.06 1.80
N GLN A 391 -15.94 -37.10 2.12
CA GLN A 391 -16.73 -35.91 2.43
C GLN A 391 -16.58 -35.55 3.91
N TYR A 392 -16.24 -34.30 4.19
CA TYR A 392 -16.15 -33.79 5.57
C TYR A 392 -17.33 -32.89 5.92
N PHE A 393 -17.70 -32.88 7.20
CA PHE A 393 -18.82 -32.09 7.71
C PHE A 393 -18.45 -30.62 7.94
N THR A 394 -17.21 -30.30 8.31
CA THR A 394 -16.75 -28.93 8.52
C THR A 394 -15.59 -28.57 7.58
N PHE A 395 -15.42 -27.28 7.27
CA PHE A 395 -14.23 -26.80 6.57
C PHE A 395 -12.97 -27.04 7.38
N ARG A 396 -13.09 -26.97 8.71
CA ARG A 396 -12.01 -27.28 9.64
C ARG A 396 -11.49 -28.70 9.48
N ASP A 397 -12.37 -29.70 9.45
CA ASP A 397 -11.97 -31.10 9.32
C ASP A 397 -11.37 -31.38 7.94
N ALA A 398 -11.91 -30.74 6.90
CA ALA A 398 -11.31 -30.78 5.57
C ALA A 398 -9.89 -30.17 5.56
N CYS A 399 -9.69 -29.03 6.24
CA CYS A 399 -8.37 -28.42 6.42
C CYS A 399 -7.40 -29.33 7.18
N PHE A 400 -7.87 -30.01 8.22
CA PHE A 400 -7.07 -31.00 8.96
C PHE A 400 -6.65 -32.17 8.06
N ALA A 401 -7.59 -32.72 7.27
CA ALA A 401 -7.32 -33.79 6.32
C ALA A 401 -6.36 -33.37 5.18
N MET A 402 -6.38 -32.09 4.79
CA MET A 402 -5.42 -31.49 3.85
C MET A 402 -4.03 -31.24 4.46
N GLY A 403 -3.87 -31.45 5.77
CA GLY A 403 -2.61 -31.20 6.48
C GLY A 403 -2.32 -29.72 6.74
N PHE A 404 -3.33 -28.85 6.68
CA PHE A 404 -3.16 -27.41 6.93
C PHE A 404 -3.09 -27.04 8.40
N LEU A 405 -3.61 -27.90 9.27
CA LEU A 405 -3.67 -27.68 10.71
C LEU A 405 -2.68 -28.63 11.39
N GLY A 406 -1.83 -28.08 12.26
CA GLY A 406 -0.97 -28.88 13.13
C GLY A 406 -1.77 -29.61 14.21
N ASP A 407 -1.11 -30.50 14.94
CA ASP A 407 -1.67 -31.00 16.19
C ASP A 407 -1.44 -29.99 17.32
N ASP A 408 -2.35 -29.96 18.30
CA ASP A 408 -2.27 -29.02 19.42
C ASP A 408 -1.46 -29.62 20.59
N LYS A 409 -0.54 -30.55 20.30
CA LYS A 409 0.24 -31.24 21.34
C LYS A 409 1.14 -30.29 22.10
N GLU A 410 1.64 -29.24 21.46
CA GLU A 410 2.45 -28.21 22.11
C GLU A 410 1.69 -27.51 23.24
N TYR A 411 0.41 -27.19 23.04
CA TYR A 411 -0.44 -26.57 24.06
C TYR A 411 -0.78 -27.54 25.19
N ILE A 412 -1.08 -28.80 24.85
CA ILE A 412 -1.32 -29.85 25.85
C ILE A 412 -0.05 -30.09 26.67
N GLY A 413 1.12 -30.13 26.01
CA GLY A 413 2.44 -30.28 26.63
C GLY A 413 2.79 -29.12 27.55
N ALA A 414 2.58 -27.88 27.11
CA ALA A 414 2.84 -26.68 27.91
C ALA A 414 1.96 -26.62 29.17
N ILE A 415 0.67 -26.97 29.07
CA ILE A 415 -0.22 -27.01 30.24
C ILE A 415 0.16 -28.18 31.18
N ARG A 416 0.57 -29.33 30.62
CA ARG A 416 1.09 -30.46 31.40
C ARG A 416 2.34 -30.11 32.17
N GLU A 417 3.27 -29.39 31.55
CA GLU A 417 4.51 -28.95 32.15
C GLU A 417 4.25 -27.91 33.24
N ALA A 418 3.39 -26.92 32.96
CA ALA A 418 2.99 -25.91 33.93
C ALA A 418 2.29 -26.53 35.17
N HIS A 419 1.54 -27.61 34.99
CA HIS A 419 0.93 -28.34 36.11
C HIS A 419 1.96 -28.91 37.09
N GLY A 420 3.19 -29.22 36.62
CA GLY A 420 4.25 -29.75 37.48
C GLY A 420 4.72 -28.77 38.56
N TRP A 421 4.43 -27.47 38.43
CA TRP A 421 4.92 -26.45 39.37
C TRP A 421 3.93 -25.30 39.65
N GLY A 422 2.82 -25.20 38.93
CA GLY A 422 1.84 -24.12 39.03
C GLY A 422 0.47 -24.59 39.56
N PRO A 423 -0.19 -23.82 40.43
CA PRO A 423 -1.51 -24.16 40.97
C PRO A 423 -2.63 -24.07 39.93
N GLY A 424 -3.75 -24.79 40.12
CA GLY A 424 -4.84 -24.86 39.14
C GLY A 424 -5.39 -23.51 38.65
N TYR A 425 -5.47 -22.47 39.49
CA TYR A 425 -5.89 -21.13 39.06
C TYR A 425 -4.93 -20.49 38.05
N PHE A 426 -3.63 -20.76 38.17
CA PHE A 426 -2.61 -20.30 37.22
C PHE A 426 -2.77 -21.02 35.88
N LEU A 427 -3.03 -22.33 35.90
CA LEU A 427 -3.28 -23.12 34.69
C LEU A 427 -4.52 -22.64 33.95
N ARG A 428 -5.59 -22.24 34.66
CA ARG A 428 -6.78 -21.62 34.05
C ARG A 428 -6.45 -20.29 33.37
N LYS A 429 -5.66 -19.43 34.02
CA LYS A 429 -5.19 -18.18 33.40
C LYS A 429 -4.33 -18.46 32.16
N LEU A 430 -3.41 -19.42 32.23
CA LEU A 430 -2.59 -19.84 31.09
C LEU A 430 -3.46 -20.34 29.93
N PHE A 431 -4.45 -21.20 30.21
CA PHE A 431 -5.38 -21.71 29.19
C PHE A 431 -6.16 -20.57 28.53
N VAL A 432 -6.64 -19.59 29.29
CA VAL A 432 -7.31 -18.39 28.74
C VAL A 432 -6.36 -17.54 27.88
N ILE A 433 -5.10 -17.35 28.30
CA ILE A 433 -4.10 -16.66 27.48
C ILE A 433 -3.90 -17.38 26.15
N LEU A 434 -3.74 -18.71 26.17
CA LEU A 434 -3.59 -19.51 24.96
C LEU A 434 -4.83 -19.42 24.05
N LEU A 435 -6.04 -19.35 24.63
CA LEU A 435 -7.28 -19.12 23.88
C LEU A 435 -7.29 -17.75 23.18
N LEU A 436 -6.91 -16.70 23.92
CA LEU A 436 -6.91 -15.32 23.42
C LEU A 436 -5.86 -15.08 22.33
N VAL A 437 -4.75 -15.80 22.37
CA VAL A 437 -3.71 -15.77 21.31
C VAL A 437 -4.25 -16.34 19.98
N GLY A 438 -5.26 -17.22 20.03
CA GLY A 438 -5.98 -17.68 18.84
C GLY A 438 -5.19 -18.61 17.91
N THR A 439 -4.13 -19.24 18.40
CA THR A 439 -3.27 -20.17 17.63
C THR A 439 -3.63 -21.64 17.81
N MET A 440 -4.46 -21.98 18.81
CA MET A 440 -4.96 -23.34 19.01
C MET A 440 -5.92 -23.76 17.90
N ASN A 441 -5.68 -24.91 17.27
CA ASN A 441 -6.53 -25.44 16.22
C ASN A 441 -7.78 -26.12 16.79
N ARG A 442 -7.68 -26.82 17.92
CA ARG A 442 -8.79 -27.49 18.65
C ARG A 442 -8.82 -27.09 20.14
N PRO A 443 -9.27 -25.88 20.47
CA PRO A 443 -9.37 -25.45 21.86
C PRO A 443 -10.14 -26.42 22.76
N CYS A 444 -11.26 -26.98 22.26
CA CYS A 444 -12.05 -27.98 23.00
C CYS A 444 -11.30 -29.30 23.21
N HIS A 445 -10.46 -29.72 22.26
CA HIS A 445 -9.66 -30.94 22.42
C HIS A 445 -8.56 -30.73 23.45
N VAL A 446 -7.86 -29.59 23.37
CA VAL A 446 -6.85 -29.19 24.37
C VAL A 446 -7.51 -29.14 25.74
N PHE A 447 -8.64 -28.44 25.88
CA PHE A 447 -9.42 -28.38 27.13
C PHE A 447 -9.75 -29.77 27.66
N ARG A 448 -10.36 -30.65 26.85
CA ARG A 448 -10.71 -32.01 27.28
C ARG A 448 -9.48 -32.83 27.72
N LYS A 449 -8.32 -32.60 27.11
CA LYS A 449 -7.08 -33.30 27.46
C LYS A 449 -6.39 -32.72 28.70
N THR A 450 -6.69 -31.48 29.07
CA THR A 450 -6.05 -30.78 30.18
C THR A 450 -6.99 -30.47 31.34
N ILE A 451 -8.30 -30.75 31.20
CA ILE A 451 -9.35 -30.41 32.17
C ILE A 451 -9.05 -30.94 33.57
N GLN A 452 -8.49 -32.14 33.67
CA GLN A 452 -8.09 -32.76 34.94
C GLN A 452 -7.06 -31.90 35.72
N TRP A 453 -6.17 -31.19 35.03
CA TRP A 453 -5.19 -30.27 35.64
C TRP A 453 -5.80 -28.88 35.88
N LEU A 454 -6.66 -28.43 34.96
CA LEU A 454 -7.32 -27.13 35.06
C LEU A 454 -8.36 -27.07 36.20
N SER A 455 -8.90 -28.22 36.60
CA SER A 455 -9.92 -28.35 37.64
C SER A 455 -9.33 -28.40 39.05
N ASP A 456 -8.00 -28.46 39.18
CA ASP A 456 -7.34 -28.44 40.48
C ASP A 456 -7.72 -27.16 41.27
N GLY A 457 -8.09 -27.35 42.54
CA GLY A 457 -8.58 -26.30 43.42
C GLY A 457 -9.94 -25.69 43.04
N ILE A 458 -10.78 -26.37 42.25
CA ILE A 458 -12.21 -26.06 42.10
C ILE A 458 -13.00 -27.15 42.84
N LEU A 459 -13.66 -26.76 43.93
CA LEU A 459 -14.68 -27.56 44.62
C LEU A 459 -16.03 -27.40 43.93
#